data_AF-A0A323VEH0-F1
#
_entry.id   AF-A0A323VEH0-F1
#
_cell.length_a   1.000
_cell.length_b   1.000
_cell.length_c   1.000
_cell.angle_alpha   90.00
_cell.angle_beta   90.00
_cell.angle_gamma   90.00
#
_symmetry.space_group_name_H-M   'P 1'
#
loop_
_entity.id
_entity.type
_entity.pdbx_description
1 polymer ?
#
loop_
_entity_poly.entity_id
_entity_poly.type
_entity_poly.pdbx_seq_one_letter_code
_entity_poly.pdbx_strand_id
1 'polypeptide(L)'
;TQIAGLSGRLQRMVSQTRSMEIITTNSEAEALLLEAQLIKRFRPPFNVLLRDDKSFPFILLRADHAFPRIQKHRGARRAKGNYYGPFASAGSVNTTLNALQKLFLLRSCTDSYFNNRDRPCL
;
A
#
# COMPACT_ATOMS: atom_id res chain seq x y z
N THR A 1 23.37 18.81 19.84
CA THR A 1 22.99 17.43 19.48
C THR A 1 23.73 16.46 20.39
N GLN A 2 23.06 15.54 21.10
CA GLN A 2 23.71 14.57 21.98
C GLN A 2 24.30 13.39 21.18
N ILE A 3 25.40 13.65 20.47
CA ILE A 3 26.04 12.66 19.58
C ILE A 3 26.51 11.43 20.36
N ALA A 4 27.00 11.61 21.59
CA ALA A 4 27.49 10.54 22.46
C ALA A 4 26.39 9.53 22.87
N GLY A 5 25.11 9.89 22.82
CA GLY A 5 24.00 8.99 23.12
C GLY A 5 23.51 8.16 21.91
N LEU A 6 24.04 8.41 20.72
CA LEU A 6 23.67 7.68 19.51
C LEU A 6 24.45 6.37 19.40
N SER A 7 23.82 5.32 18.88
CA SER A 7 24.55 4.09 18.50
C SER A 7 25.61 4.40 17.43
N GLY A 8 26.69 3.61 17.38
CA GLY A 8 27.78 3.83 16.41
C GLY A 8 27.31 3.88 14.95
N ARG A 9 26.24 3.14 14.61
CA ARG A 9 25.59 3.21 13.30
C ARG A 9 25.02 4.61 13.01
N LEU A 10 24.30 5.19 13.97
CA LEU A 10 23.68 6.50 13.82
C LEU A 10 24.71 7.63 13.86
N GLN A 11 25.78 7.50 14.65
CA GLN A 11 26.89 8.45 14.63
C GLN A 11 27.54 8.52 13.24
N ARG A 12 27.76 7.36 12.60
CA ARG A 12 28.29 7.27 11.22
C ARG A 12 27.31 7.83 10.18
N MET A 13 26.01 7.61 10.35
CA MET A 13 25.00 8.21 9.48
C MET A 13 25.08 9.73 9.54
N VAL A 14 25.10 10.31 10.74
CA VAL A 14 25.16 11.76 10.95
C VAL A 14 26.45 12.36 10.40
N SER A 15 27.61 11.69 10.58
CA SER A 15 28.88 12.20 10.06
C SER A 15 29.00 12.19 8.53
N GLN A 16 28.20 11.35 7.86
CA GLN A 16 28.13 11.27 6.39
C GLN A 16 27.08 12.20 5.77
N THR A 17 26.19 12.78 6.57
CA THR A 17 25.16 13.70 6.08
C THR A 17 25.79 14.99 5.56
N ARG A 18 25.47 15.36 4.32
CA ARG A 18 25.89 16.62 3.68
C ARG A 18 24.76 17.64 3.58
N SER A 19 23.54 17.17 3.43
CA SER A 19 22.32 17.98 3.32
C SER A 19 21.13 17.20 3.87
N MET A 20 20.06 17.93 4.19
CA MET A 20 18.81 17.37 4.66
C MET A 20 17.66 18.05 3.91
N GLU A 21 16.69 17.25 3.49
CA GLU A 21 15.44 17.71 2.87
C GLU A 21 14.27 17.34 3.79
N ILE A 22 13.28 18.22 3.88
CA ILE A 22 12.05 18.00 4.64
C ILE A 22 10.88 18.11 3.66
N ILE A 23 10.08 17.06 3.58
CA ILE A 23 8.90 17.01 2.72
C ILE A 23 7.66 17.05 3.61
N THR A 24 6.83 18.08 3.45
CA THR A 24 5.55 18.21 4.15
C THR A 24 4.46 17.44 3.41
N THR A 25 3.59 16.77 4.16
CA THR A 25 2.45 16.00 3.64
C THR A 25 1.18 16.44 4.37
N ASN A 26 0.01 16.14 3.81
CA ASN A 26 -1.26 16.63 4.36
C ASN A 26 -1.79 15.75 5.50
N SER A 27 -1.25 14.54 5.67
CA SER A 27 -1.64 13.63 6.73
C SER A 27 -0.51 12.68 7.12
N GLU A 28 -0.59 12.10 8.32
CA GLU A 28 0.32 11.06 8.77
C GLU A 28 0.33 9.83 7.83
N ALA A 29 -0.83 9.47 7.28
CA ALA A 29 -0.92 8.36 6.34
C ALA A 29 -0.14 8.62 5.04
N GLU A 30 -0.18 9.85 4.54
CA GLU A 30 0.63 10.27 3.39
C GLU A 30 2.13 10.27 3.73
N ALA A 31 2.51 10.77 4.91
CA ALA A 31 3.90 10.73 5.38
C ALA A 31 4.46 9.30 5.41
N LEU A 32 3.71 8.36 6.00
CA LEU A 32 4.10 6.95 6.08
C LEU A 32 4.22 6.29 4.69
N LEU A 33 3.31 6.63 3.78
CA LEU A 33 3.37 6.14 2.40
C LEU A 33 4.59 6.69 1.68
N LEU A 34 4.86 7.99 1.80
CA LEU A 34 6.01 8.65 1.19
C LEU A 34 7.33 8.07 1.73
N GLU A 35 7.46 7.94 3.05
CA GLU A 35 8.63 7.34 3.70
C GLU A 35 8.90 5.94 3.14
N ALA A 36 7.88 5.08 3.15
CA ALA A 36 8.03 3.71 2.70
C ALA A 36 8.31 3.62 1.18
N GLN A 37 7.83 4.57 0.36
CA GLN A 37 8.19 4.69 -1.05
C GLN A 37 9.66 5.11 -1.25
N LEU A 38 10.15 6.10 -0.50
CA LEU A 38 11.53 6.57 -0.56
C LEU A 38 12.51 5.48 -0.12
N ILE A 39 12.22 4.76 0.98
CA ILE A 39 13.04 3.65 1.45
C ILE A 39 13.16 2.55 0.39
N LYS A 40 12.04 2.18 -0.27
CA LYS A 40 12.05 1.15 -1.31
C LYS A 40 12.79 1.59 -2.58
N ARG A 41 12.66 2.86 -2.95
CA ARG A 41 13.33 3.43 -4.13
C ARG A 41 14.84 3.55 -3.95
N PHE A 42 15.27 4.08 -2.81
CA PHE A 42 16.69 4.41 -2.58
C PHE A 42 17.46 3.35 -1.81
N ARG A 43 16.76 2.41 -1.14
CA ARG A 43 17.33 1.36 -0.28
C ARG A 43 18.49 1.88 0.60
N PRO A 44 18.27 2.97 1.38
CA PRO A 44 19.33 3.63 2.11
C PRO A 44 20.00 2.66 3.11
N PRO A 45 21.35 2.73 3.26
CA PRO A 45 22.11 1.72 3.98
C PRO A 45 21.77 1.66 5.48
N PHE A 46 21.33 2.78 6.05
CA PHE A 46 21.03 2.91 7.48
C PHE A 46 19.60 2.51 7.86
N ASN A 47 18.68 2.35 6.89
CA ASN A 47 17.36 1.80 7.15
C ASN A 47 17.43 0.27 7.29
N VAL A 48 16.65 -0.26 8.22
CA VAL A 48 16.49 -1.71 8.44
C VAL A 48 15.08 -2.14 8.10
N LEU A 49 14.10 -1.36 8.54
CA LEU A 49 12.68 -1.59 8.26
C LEU A 49 12.32 -1.16 6.83
N LEU A 50 11.21 -1.70 6.32
CA LEU A 50 10.60 -1.31 5.04
C LEU A 50 11.48 -1.51 3.80
N ARG A 51 12.56 -2.29 3.95
CA ARG A 51 13.43 -2.76 2.84
C ARG A 51 12.89 -4.01 2.15
N ASP A 52 11.85 -4.63 2.72
CA ASP A 52 11.22 -5.79 2.10
C ASP A 52 10.54 -5.42 0.77
N ASP A 53 10.45 -6.41 -0.11
CA ASP A 53 9.89 -6.21 -1.45
C ASP A 53 8.35 -6.25 -1.44
N LYS A 54 7.71 -6.08 -0.28
CA LYS A 54 6.24 -6.10 -0.19
C LYS A 54 5.69 -4.84 -0.83
N SER A 55 5.06 -5.00 -1.98
CA SER A 55 4.29 -3.93 -2.62
C SER A 55 3.16 -3.42 -1.72
N PHE A 56 2.89 -2.12 -1.79
CA PHE A 56 1.74 -1.53 -1.10
C PHE A 56 0.45 -2.14 -1.63
N PRO A 57 -0.55 -2.34 -0.76
CA PRO A 57 -1.83 -2.86 -1.19
C PRO A 57 -2.63 -1.76 -1.90
N PHE A 58 -3.30 -2.17 -2.96
CA PHE A 58 -4.26 -1.38 -3.74
C PHE A 58 -5.62 -2.06 -3.70
N ILE A 59 -6.66 -1.31 -4.01
CA ILE A 59 -7.98 -1.83 -4.35
C ILE A 59 -8.08 -1.82 -5.87
N LEU A 60 -8.36 -2.98 -6.46
CA LEU A 60 -8.61 -3.14 -7.88
C LEU A 60 -10.11 -3.32 -8.11
N LEU A 61 -10.69 -2.43 -8.91
CA LEU A 61 -12.03 -2.55 -9.44
C LEU A 61 -11.95 -3.08 -10.87
N ARG A 62 -12.46 -4.29 -11.07
CA ARG A 62 -12.59 -4.92 -12.39
C ARG A 62 -14.00 -4.68 -12.92
N ALA A 63 -14.09 -4.07 -14.09
CA ALA A 63 -15.34 -3.79 -14.80
C ALA A 63 -15.42 -4.54 -16.15
N ASP A 64 -14.60 -5.57 -16.32
CA ASP A 64 -14.56 -6.43 -17.51
C ASP A 64 -15.64 -7.52 -17.51
N HIS A 65 -16.46 -7.56 -16.48
CA HIS A 65 -17.61 -8.44 -16.33
C HIS A 65 -18.86 -7.60 -16.11
N ALA A 66 -20.03 -8.09 -16.54
CA ALA A 66 -21.33 -7.43 -16.31
C ALA A 66 -21.62 -7.13 -14.82
N PHE A 67 -20.92 -7.83 -13.92
CA PHE A 67 -20.95 -7.61 -12.48
C PHE A 67 -19.55 -7.15 -12.05
N PRO A 68 -19.36 -5.88 -11.68
CA PRO A 68 -18.04 -5.39 -11.30
C PRO A 68 -17.51 -6.07 -10.03
N ARG A 69 -16.23 -6.44 -10.03
CA ARG A 69 -15.57 -7.09 -8.88
C ARG A 69 -14.60 -6.13 -8.23
N ILE A 70 -14.69 -6.03 -6.91
CA ILE A 70 -13.70 -5.32 -6.10
C ILE A 70 -12.82 -6.30 -5.34
N GLN A 71 -11.51 -6.12 -5.43
CA GLN A 71 -10.55 -7.00 -4.77
C GLN A 71 -9.31 -6.24 -4.33
N LYS A 72 -8.65 -6.75 -3.29
CA LYS A 72 -7.33 -6.29 -2.88
C LYS A 72 -6.28 -6.79 -3.87
N HIS A 73 -5.39 -5.90 -4.28
CA HIS A 73 -4.28 -6.20 -5.17
C HIS A 73 -2.95 -5.82 -4.54
N ARG A 74 -1.93 -6.66 -4.75
CA ARG A 74 -0.53 -6.37 -4.45
C ARG A 74 0.30 -6.79 -5.66
N GLY A 75 1.32 -6.01 -5.99
CA GLY A 75 2.31 -6.32 -7.00
C GLY A 75 2.10 -5.59 -8.33
N ALA A 76 2.56 -6.22 -9.41
CA ALA A 76 2.49 -5.65 -10.75
C ALA A 76 1.04 -5.59 -11.25
N ARG A 77 0.68 -4.45 -11.85
CA ARG A 77 -0.66 -4.17 -12.42
C ARG A 77 -0.92 -4.97 -13.70
N ARG A 78 -1.10 -6.28 -13.57
CA ARG A 78 -1.33 -7.22 -14.68
C ARG A 78 -2.81 -7.36 -15.06
N ALA A 79 -3.71 -7.11 -14.12
CA ALA A 79 -5.14 -7.25 -14.35
C ALA A 79 -5.72 -5.95 -14.93
N LYS A 80 -6.61 -6.08 -15.92
CA LYS A 80 -7.33 -4.92 -16.46
C LYS A 80 -8.34 -4.42 -15.43
N GLY A 81 -8.34 -3.11 -15.17
CA GLY A 81 -9.25 -2.46 -14.23
C GLY A 81 -8.65 -1.20 -13.61
N ASN A 82 -9.44 -0.58 -12.74
CA ASN A 82 -9.05 0.65 -12.05
C ASN A 82 -8.37 0.31 -10.72
N TYR A 83 -7.19 0.88 -10.50
CA TYR A 83 -6.40 0.67 -9.29
C TYR A 83 -6.48 1.91 -8.40
N TYR A 84 -7.01 1.75 -7.19
CA TYR A 84 -7.14 2.78 -6.16
C TYR A 84 -6.16 2.51 -5.01
N GLY A 85 -5.46 3.53 -4.54
CA GLY A 85 -4.38 3.43 -3.55
C GLY A 85 -3.11 4.15 -4.03
N PRO A 86 -1.95 3.96 -3.36
CA PRO A 86 -1.59 2.92 -2.38
C PRO A 86 -2.16 3.18 -0.98
N PHE A 87 -2.42 2.12 -0.23
CA PHE A 87 -2.88 2.23 1.16
C PHE A 87 -1.75 1.97 2.15
N ALA A 88 -1.72 2.76 3.24
CA ALA A 88 -0.68 2.66 4.28
C ALA A 88 -0.67 1.31 4.99
N SER A 89 -1.85 0.68 5.17
CA SER A 89 -1.97 -0.61 5.85
C SER A 89 -2.92 -1.58 5.15
N ALA A 90 -2.73 -2.88 5.38
CA ALA A 90 -3.66 -3.91 4.91
C ALA A 90 -5.03 -3.82 5.59
N GLY A 91 -5.08 -3.35 6.85
CA GLY A 91 -6.31 -3.16 7.60
C GLY A 91 -7.18 -2.08 6.97
N SER A 92 -6.59 -0.92 6.65
CA SER A 92 -7.27 0.18 5.96
C SER A 92 -7.91 -0.28 4.65
N VAL A 93 -7.18 -1.09 3.86
CA VAL A 93 -7.72 -1.67 2.62
C VAL A 93 -8.94 -2.54 2.88
N ASN A 94 -8.87 -3.43 3.87
CA ASN A 94 -9.98 -4.33 4.17
C ASN A 94 -11.22 -3.53 4.63
N THR A 95 -11.05 -2.50 5.44
CA THR A 95 -12.15 -1.63 5.89
C THR A 95 -12.81 -0.91 4.71
N THR A 96 -12.01 -0.26 3.85
CA THR A 96 -12.52 0.44 2.67
C THR A 96 -13.20 -0.53 1.70
N LEU A 97 -12.60 -1.70 1.48
CA LEU A 97 -13.13 -2.72 0.58
C LEU A 97 -14.48 -3.26 1.08
N ASN A 98 -14.60 -3.55 2.37
CA ASN A 98 -15.86 -4.00 2.98
C ASN A 98 -16.95 -2.92 2.90
N ALA A 99 -16.59 -1.64 3.11
CA ALA A 99 -17.53 -0.54 2.98
C ALA A 99 -18.05 -0.41 1.54
N LEU A 100 -17.15 -0.44 0.55
CA LEU A 100 -17.50 -0.36 -0.86
C LEU A 100 -18.36 -1.55 -1.32
N GLN A 101 -18.06 -2.76 -0.86
CA GLN A 101 -18.87 -3.94 -1.15
C GLN A 101 -20.31 -3.78 -0.67
N LYS A 102 -20.50 -3.31 0.57
CA LYS A 102 -21.82 -3.12 1.17
C LYS A 102 -22.61 -1.98 0.54
N LEU A 103 -21.96 -0.84 0.29
CA LEU A 103 -22.62 0.37 -0.24
C LEU A 103 -23.04 0.22 -1.70
N PHE A 104 -22.21 -0.43 -2.51
CA PHE A 104 -22.41 -0.53 -3.96
C PHE A 104 -22.81 -1.93 -4.42
N LEU A 105 -23.06 -2.87 -3.49
CA LEU A 105 -23.42 -4.25 -3.78
C LEU A 105 -22.45 -4.88 -4.81
N LEU A 106 -21.15 -4.70 -4.57
CA LEU A 106 -20.10 -5.21 -5.47
C LEU A 106 -19.73 -6.63 -5.09
N ARG A 107 -19.57 -7.51 -6.08
CA ARG A 107 -19.17 -8.88 -5.83
C ARG A 107 -17.75 -8.98 -5.26
N SER A 108 -17.60 -9.89 -4.31
CA SER A 108 -16.31 -10.30 -3.73
C SER A 108 -15.73 -11.56 -4.41
N CYS A 109 -16.61 -12.40 -4.98
CA CYS A 109 -16.24 -13.72 -5.49
C CYS A 109 -15.48 -13.69 -6.83
N THR A 110 -14.76 -14.77 -7.11
CA THR A 110 -14.06 -14.96 -8.40
C THR A 110 -15.05 -15.29 -9.52
N ASP A 111 -14.64 -15.09 -10.77
CA ASP A 111 -15.48 -15.35 -11.95
C ASP A 111 -15.94 -16.82 -12.02
N SER A 112 -15.03 -17.77 -11.74
CA SER A 112 -15.38 -19.20 -11.68
C SER A 112 -16.41 -19.52 -10.60
N TYR A 113 -16.34 -18.86 -9.44
CA TYR A 113 -17.29 -19.07 -8.35
C TYR A 113 -18.65 -18.43 -8.64
N PHE A 114 -18.65 -17.31 -9.37
CA PHE A 114 -19.87 -16.64 -9.82
C PHE A 114 -20.64 -17.49 -10.83
N ASN A 115 -19.95 -18.07 -11.81
CA ASN A 115 -20.58 -18.86 -12.89
C ASN A 115 -21.20 -20.18 -12.40
N ASN A 116 -20.71 -20.73 -11.29
CA ASN A 116 -21.16 -22.01 -10.73
C ASN A 116 -22.21 -21.85 -9.62
N ARG A 117 -22.84 -20.69 -9.49
CA ARG A 117 -23.83 -20.40 -8.44
C ARG A 117 -25.16 -19.92 -9.02
N ASP A 118 -26.23 -20.38 -8.40
CA ASP A 118 -27.59 -19.87 -8.66
C ASP A 118 -27.92 -18.58 -7.86
N ARG A 119 -27.12 -18.27 -6.82
CA ARG A 119 -27.34 -17.09 -5.94
C ARG A 119 -26.23 -16.04 -6.08
N PRO A 120 -26.56 -14.74 -6.13
CA PRO A 120 -25.58 -13.65 -6.22
C PRO A 120 -24.55 -13.68 -5.09
N CYS A 121 -23.28 -13.44 -5.39
CA CYS A 121 -22.19 -13.39 -4.41
C CYS A 121 -21.93 -11.97 -3.86
N LEU A 122 -23.04 -11.34 -3.45
CA LEU A 122 -23.10 -10.02 -2.83
C LEU A 122 -22.71 -10.10 -1.35
#